data_AF-A0A7J3AB67-F1
#
_entry.id   AF-A0A7J3AB67-F1
#
_cell.length_a   1.000
_cell.length_b   1.000
_cell.length_c   1.000
_cell.angle_alpha   90.00
_cell.angle_beta   90.00
_cell.angle_gamma   90.00
#
_symmetry.space_group_name_H-M   'P 1'
#
loop_
_entity.id
_entity.type
_entity.pdbx_description
1 polymer ?
#
loop_
_entity_poly.entity_id
_entity_poly.type
_entity_poly.pdbx_seq_one_letter_code
_entity_poly.pdbx_strand_id
1 'polypeptide(L)' 'MRRSKLEMYIDILKVLAHRGPLKLTHVMYKANVNCSVLKEYLDFLMKQGL' A
#
# COMPACT_ATOMS: atom_id res chain seq x y z
N MET A 1 -16.87 10.87 -1.49
CA MET A 1 -15.85 11.13 -0.45
C MET A 1 -14.49 10.75 -1.00
N ARG A 2 -13.48 11.63 -0.87
CA ARG A 2 -12.11 11.41 -1.38
C ARG A 2 -11.33 10.64 -0.31
N ARG A 3 -10.73 9.49 -0.64
CA ARG A 3 -9.89 8.74 0.31
C ARG A 3 -8.77 9.63 0.83
N SER A 4 -8.54 9.58 2.13
CA SER A 4 -7.40 10.22 2.76
C SER A 4 -6.12 9.42 2.49
N LYS A 5 -4.98 10.11 2.55
CA LYS A 5 -3.65 9.49 2.41
C LYS A 5 -3.42 8.40 3.46
N LEU A 6 -3.97 8.60 4.66
CA LEU A 6 -3.83 7.68 5.79
C LEU A 6 -4.64 6.39 5.58
N GLU A 7 -5.85 6.49 5.03
CA GLU A 7 -6.64 5.31 4.64
C GLU A 7 -5.91 4.45 3.59
N MET A 8 -5.22 5.07 2.63
CA MET A 8 -4.43 4.33 1.64
C MET A 8 -3.26 3.57 2.29
N TYR A 9 -2.55 4.16 3.26
CA TYR A 9 -1.51 3.46 3.99
C TYR A 9 -2.06 2.25 4.76
N ILE A 10 -3.19 2.43 5.45
CA ILE A 10 -3.84 1.34 6.19
C ILE A 10 -4.25 0.20 5.24
N ASP A 11 -4.81 0.52 4.08
CA ASP A 11 -5.19 -0.50 3.09
C ASP A 11 -3.97 -1.28 2.56
N ILE A 12 -2.86 -0.59 2.26
CA ILE A 12 -1.62 -1.23 1.83
C ILE A 12 -1.11 -2.17 2.92
N LEU A 13 -1.00 -1.70 4.17
CA LEU A 13 -0.54 -2.49 5.31
C LEU A 13 -1.45 -3.70 5.57
N LYS A 14 -2.76 -3.54 5.52
CA LYS A 14 -3.73 -4.65 5.65
C LYS A 14 -3.54 -5.70 4.56
N VAL A 15 -3.35 -5.28 3.32
CA VAL A 15 -3.16 -6.22 2.20
C VAL A 15 -1.85 -7.00 2.35
N LEU A 16 -0.77 -6.35 2.80
CA LEU A 16 0.51 -6.99 3.06
C LEU A 16 0.42 -7.98 4.24
N ALA A 17 -0.20 -7.56 5.35
CA ALA A 17 -0.32 -8.37 6.56
C ALA A 17 -1.15 -9.66 6.35
N HIS A 18 -2.21 -9.60 5.54
CA HIS A 18 -3.13 -10.74 5.38
C HIS A 18 -2.69 -11.81 4.38
N ARG A 19 -1.69 -11.55 3.51
CA ARG A 19 -1.44 -12.44 2.34
C ARG A 19 0.02 -12.78 2.08
N GLY A 20 0.97 -12.34 2.90
CA GLY A 20 2.39 -12.64 2.68
C GLY A 20 2.93 -11.99 1.40
N PRO A 21 4.00 -12.53 0.77
CA PRO A 21 4.62 -11.93 -0.41
C PRO A 21 3.67 -11.96 -1.62
N LEU A 22 2.90 -10.88 -1.76
CA LEU A 22 2.00 -10.66 -2.88
C LEU A 22 2.73 -9.98 -4.04
N LYS A 23 2.31 -10.33 -5.27
CA LYS A 23 2.69 -9.55 -6.45
C LYS A 23 2.17 -8.11 -6.29
N LEU A 24 3.02 -7.14 -6.61
CA LEU A 24 2.74 -5.70 -6.53
C LEU A 24 1.38 -5.30 -7.16
N THR A 25 1.00 -5.99 -8.24
CA THR A 25 -0.27 -5.79 -8.94
C THR A 25 -1.49 -6.09 -8.08
N HIS A 26 -1.44 -7.08 -7.18
CA HIS A 26 -2.54 -7.38 -6.26
C HIS A 26 -2.72 -6.28 -5.20
N VAL A 27 -1.61 -5.69 -4.74
CA VAL A 27 -1.64 -4.59 -3.78
C VAL A 27 -2.22 -3.33 -4.45
N MET A 28 -1.76 -3.01 -5.66
CA MET A 28 -2.31 -1.91 -6.46
C MET A 28 -3.83 -2.02 -6.63
N TYR A 29 -4.32 -3.17 -7.10
CA TYR A 29 -5.75 -3.35 -7.38
C TYR A 29 -6.60 -3.25 -6.12
N LYS A 30 -6.14 -3.80 -4.99
CA LYS A 30 -6.89 -3.73 -3.73
C LYS A 30 -6.85 -2.33 -3.10
N ALA A 31 -5.69 -1.70 -3.08
CA ALA A 31 -5.52 -0.37 -2.49
C ALA A 31 -6.00 0.76 -3.44
N ASN A 32 -6.37 0.44 -4.70
CA ASN A 32 -6.77 1.40 -5.74
C ASN A 32 -5.76 2.56 -5.90
N VAL A 33 -4.47 2.20 -5.90
CA VAL A 33 -3.35 3.14 -6.05
C VAL A 33 -2.53 2.78 -7.28
N ASN A 34 -1.94 3.79 -7.92
CA ASN A 34 -1.07 3.57 -9.06
C ASN A 34 0.30 3.02 -8.63
N CYS A 35 1.03 2.39 -9.56
CA CYS A 35 2.34 1.77 -9.28
C CYS A 35 3.35 2.76 -8.68
N SER A 36 3.42 3.98 -9.22
CA SER A 36 4.34 5.01 -8.73
C SER A 36 4.01 5.44 -7.29
N VAL A 37 2.73 5.68 -7.01
CA VAL A 37 2.27 6.08 -5.67
C VAL A 37 2.47 4.95 -4.66
N LEU A 38 2.19 3.71 -5.07
CA LEU A 38 2.43 2.55 -4.22
C LEU A 38 3.91 2.41 -3.87
N LYS A 39 4.82 2.60 -4.83
CA LYS A 39 6.26 2.56 -4.57
C LYS A 39 6.70 3.63 -3.59
N GLU A 40 6.22 4.86 -3.75
CA GLU A 40 6.52 5.94 -2.80
C GLU A 40 6.02 5.62 -1.39
N TYR A 41 4.83 5.04 -1.27
CA TYR A 41 4.27 4.66 0.02
C TYR A 41 5.01 3.49 0.66
N LEU A 42 5.41 2.49 -0.12
CA LEU A 42 6.22 1.38 0.37
C LEU A 42 7.62 1.85 0.78
N ASP A 43 8.25 2.74 0.00
CA ASP A 43 9.55 3.32 0.34
C ASP A 43 9.45 4.15 1.63
N PHE A 44 8.39 4.94 1.79
CA PHE A 44 8.10 5.66 3.02
C PHE A 44 7.92 4.72 4.21
N LEU A 45 7.11 3.66 4.07
CA LEU A 45 6.86 2.69 5.14
C LEU A 45 8.14 1.94 5.54
N MET A 46 8.93 1.47 4.55
CA MET A 46 10.22 0.82 4.80
C MET A 46 11.20 1.75 5.53
N LYS A 47 11.25 3.05 5.16
CA LYS A 47 12.08 4.04 5.86
C LYS A 47 11.66 4.25 7.32
N GLN A 48 10.42 3.97 7.67
CA GLN A 48 9.94 4.00 9.05
C GLN A 48 10.16 2.68 9.81
N GLY A 49 10.67 1.65 9.14
CA GLY A 49 10.86 0.31 9.74
C GLY A 49 9.56 -0.48 9.90
N LEU A 50 8.55 -0.15 9.10
CA LEU A 50 7.22 -0.79 9.06
C LEU A 50 7.09 -1.77 7.89
#